data_AF-A0A2S8WWI6-F1
#
_entry.id   AF-A0A2S8WWI6-F1
#
_cell.length_a   1.000
_cell.length_b   1.000
_cell.length_c   1.000
_cell.angle_alpha   90.00
_cell.angle_beta   90.00
_cell.angle_gamma   90.00
#
_symmetry.space_group_name_H-M   'P 1'
#
loop_
_entity.id
_entity.type
_entity.pdbx_description
1 polymer ?
#
loop_
_entity_poly.entity_id
_entity_poly.type
_entity_poly.pdbx_seq_one_letter_code
_entity_poly.pdbx_strand_id
1 'polypeptide(L)'
;MSSTAVRTCIGKSSHPIRVLHAGSMPIILPDPFGVAVFNTQFSRHSCEYLVAGLYRVPHVNKSVSQGHTCNAKTMPPAQNVVLVPSRYEEWAELARSMITTLEEQIPDAVFEHIGSTSVPQLPAKPVVDLMIGVEPGRILEVANLLATVGFDLEGKYAHHSWLSSPSRTNRVFIVHVLEKSGTAWNRRIVFRDLLRTDDQARNKYLATKVSAAEATDNWDDYTQSKTSVVMGLLEEIGQ
;
A
#
# COMPACT_ATOMS: atom_id res chain seq x y z
N MET A 1 -72.65 -22.07 30.75
CA MET A 1 -72.67 -20.68 31.24
C MET A 1 -71.54 -19.92 30.52
N SER A 2 -71.88 -18.80 29.86
CA SER A 2 -71.06 -17.80 29.13
C SER A 2 -70.10 -18.31 28.03
N SER A 3 -70.28 -18.09 26.72
CA SER A 3 -70.35 -16.82 25.95
C SER A 3 -69.14 -15.91 26.15
N THR A 4 -68.37 -15.61 25.09
CA THR A 4 -68.33 -14.30 24.39
C THR A 4 -67.25 -14.28 23.28
N ALA A 5 -67.47 -13.40 22.30
CA ALA A 5 -67.09 -13.44 20.90
C ALA A 5 -65.75 -12.75 20.51
N VAL A 6 -65.25 -13.16 19.32
CA VAL A 6 -64.78 -12.37 18.16
C VAL A 6 -63.97 -11.08 18.39
N ARG A 7 -62.78 -10.98 17.75
CA ARG A 7 -62.44 -9.86 16.83
C ARG A 7 -61.22 -10.16 15.95
N THR A 8 -61.48 -10.13 14.65
CA THR A 8 -60.51 -10.05 13.55
C THR A 8 -60.17 -8.58 13.29
N CYS A 9 -58.90 -8.26 13.05
CA CYS A 9 -58.50 -7.02 12.37
C CYS A 9 -57.88 -7.36 11.02
N ILE A 10 -58.51 -6.86 9.97
CA ILE A 10 -58.06 -6.90 8.58
C ILE A 10 -57.18 -5.67 8.35
N GLY A 11 -55.98 -5.87 7.79
CA GLY A 11 -55.18 -4.82 7.17
C GLY A 11 -54.78 -5.27 5.76
N LYS A 12 -55.51 -4.79 4.75
CA LYS A 12 -55.18 -4.94 3.33
C LYS A 12 -54.03 -3.99 2.98
N SER A 13 -53.00 -4.44 2.27
CA SER A 13 -52.59 -3.77 1.03
C SER A 13 -51.76 -4.70 0.14
N SER A 14 -52.17 -4.67 -1.11
CA SER A 14 -51.70 -5.36 -2.30
C SER A 14 -50.50 -4.63 -2.93
N HIS A 15 -49.43 -5.34 -3.27
CA HIS A 15 -48.77 -5.43 -4.59
C HIS A 15 -47.44 -6.21 -4.50
N PRO A 16 -47.07 -6.99 -5.52
CA PRO A 16 -45.91 -7.88 -5.48
C PRO A 16 -44.61 -7.12 -5.75
N ILE A 17 -43.62 -7.25 -4.84
CA ILE A 17 -42.25 -6.81 -5.12
C ILE A 17 -41.61 -7.85 -6.05
N ARG A 18 -41.50 -7.46 -7.31
CA ARG A 18 -40.75 -8.14 -8.36
C ARG A 18 -39.25 -7.93 -8.07
N VAL A 19 -38.60 -8.91 -7.48
CA VAL A 19 -37.12 -8.90 -7.34
C VAL A 19 -36.53 -9.26 -8.70
N LEU A 20 -35.98 -8.25 -9.36
CA LEU A 20 -35.15 -8.39 -10.57
C LEU A 20 -33.89 -9.17 -10.20
N HIS A 21 -33.61 -10.25 -10.92
CA HIS A 21 -32.30 -10.90 -10.93
C HIS A 21 -31.28 -9.93 -11.54
N ALA A 22 -30.43 -9.33 -10.70
CA ALA A 22 -29.15 -8.78 -11.14
C ALA A 22 -28.10 -9.88 -10.96
N GLY A 23 -27.97 -10.72 -11.99
CA GLY A 23 -26.84 -11.64 -12.12
C GLY A 23 -25.61 -10.85 -12.54
N SER A 24 -24.81 -10.43 -11.56
CA SER A 24 -23.37 -10.23 -11.72
C SER A 24 -22.73 -10.78 -10.45
N MET A 25 -22.26 -12.02 -10.55
CA MET A 25 -21.42 -12.61 -9.50
C MET A 25 -20.17 -11.73 -9.35
N PRO A 26 -19.80 -11.31 -8.13
CA PRO A 26 -18.48 -10.73 -7.92
C PRO A 26 -17.46 -11.80 -8.31
N ILE A 27 -16.54 -11.45 -9.22
CA ILE A 27 -15.35 -12.25 -9.49
C ILE A 27 -14.52 -12.18 -8.20
N ILE A 28 -14.65 -13.22 -7.37
CA ILE A 28 -13.76 -13.45 -6.24
C ILE A 28 -12.44 -13.90 -6.86
N LEU A 29 -11.51 -12.96 -7.03
CA LEU A 29 -10.13 -13.30 -7.36
C LEU A 29 -9.56 -14.15 -6.21
N PRO A 30 -8.89 -15.27 -6.49
CA PRO A 30 -8.20 -16.02 -5.45
C PRO A 30 -7.14 -15.12 -4.82
N ASP A 31 -7.11 -15.08 -3.49
CA ASP A 31 -6.03 -14.44 -2.71
C ASP A 31 -4.68 -15.01 -3.18
N PRO A 32 -3.84 -14.23 -3.90
CA PRO A 32 -2.59 -14.74 -4.42
C PRO A 32 -1.49 -14.78 -3.35
N PHE A 33 -1.77 -14.38 -2.10
CA PHE A 33 -0.74 -14.22 -1.08
C PHE A 33 -0.76 -15.25 0.03
N GLY A 34 -1.80 -16.08 0.17
CA GLY A 34 -1.80 -17.15 1.20
C GLY A 34 -1.48 -16.64 2.61
N VAL A 35 -1.71 -15.35 2.87
CA VAL A 35 -1.50 -14.74 4.19
C VAL A 35 -2.84 -14.85 4.89
N ALA A 36 -2.97 -15.86 5.76
CA ALA A 36 -4.07 -15.96 6.70
C ALA A 36 -4.10 -14.69 7.57
N VAL A 37 -4.88 -13.69 7.16
CA VAL A 37 -5.28 -12.60 8.03
C VAL A 37 -6.23 -13.23 9.04
N PHE A 38 -5.68 -13.61 10.20
CA PHE A 38 -6.49 -13.94 11.36
C PHE A 38 -7.32 -12.71 11.71
N ASN A 39 -8.56 -12.70 11.22
CA ASN A 39 -9.56 -11.76 11.66
C ASN A 39 -9.94 -12.16 13.08
N THR A 40 -9.24 -11.62 14.08
CA THR A 40 -9.67 -11.74 15.48
C THR A 40 -10.93 -10.90 15.66
N GLN A 41 -12.07 -11.45 15.27
CA GLN A 41 -13.35 -11.06 15.84
C GLN A 41 -13.31 -11.43 17.32
N PHE A 42 -13.26 -10.41 18.17
CA PHE A 42 -13.56 -10.53 19.59
C PHE A 42 -15.00 -11.03 19.74
N SER A 43 -15.17 -12.34 19.87
CA SER A 43 -16.31 -12.93 20.55
C SER A 43 -15.83 -13.35 21.94
N ARG A 44 -16.35 -12.69 22.97
CA ARG A 44 -16.23 -13.15 24.35
C ARG A 44 -16.76 -14.57 24.37
N HIS A 45 -15.94 -15.57 24.70
CA HIS A 45 -16.26 -16.74 25.50
C HIS A 45 -14.93 -17.45 25.82
N SER A 46 -14.81 -17.84 27.07
CA SER A 46 -13.65 -18.37 27.77
C SER A 46 -13.07 -19.64 27.14
N CYS A 47 -11.74 -19.70 26.99
CA CYS A 47 -10.99 -20.95 27.13
C CYS A 47 -9.55 -20.63 27.51
N GLU A 48 -9.21 -20.96 28.74
CA GLU A 48 -7.83 -21.05 29.23
C GLU A 48 -7.11 -22.19 28.53
N TYR A 49 -5.85 -21.99 28.14
CA TYR A 49 -4.80 -22.96 28.42
C TYR A 49 -3.45 -22.23 28.55
N LEU A 50 -2.79 -22.49 29.68
CA LEU A 50 -1.45 -22.05 30.06
C LEU A 50 -0.38 -22.54 29.08
N VAL A 51 0.70 -21.78 28.88
CA VAL A 51 2.07 -22.10 29.37
C VAL A 51 2.89 -20.81 29.53
N ALA A 52 3.66 -20.78 30.61
CA ALA A 52 4.40 -19.70 31.26
C ALA A 52 5.58 -19.09 30.49
N GLY A 53 5.97 -17.86 30.87
CA GLY A 53 7.27 -17.30 30.48
C GLY A 53 7.48 -15.81 30.77
N LEU A 54 7.64 -15.47 32.06
CA LEU A 54 8.50 -14.41 32.59
C LEU A 54 8.62 -13.08 31.79
N TYR A 55 7.89 -12.03 32.17
CA TYR A 55 8.46 -10.69 32.42
C TYR A 55 7.52 -9.89 33.33
N ARG A 56 8.04 -9.52 34.51
CA ARG A 56 7.35 -8.78 35.57
C ARG A 56 7.46 -7.30 35.27
N VAL A 57 6.35 -6.64 34.91
CA VAL A 57 6.28 -5.17 34.85
C VAL A 57 5.65 -4.67 36.16
N PRO A 58 6.26 -3.73 36.89
CA PRO A 58 5.74 -3.28 38.18
C PRO A 58 4.44 -2.48 38.00
N HIS A 59 3.43 -2.84 38.81
CA HIS A 59 2.21 -2.06 39.01
C HIS A 59 2.57 -0.65 39.49
N VAL A 60 2.36 0.36 38.64
CA VAL A 60 2.29 1.75 39.08
C VAL A 60 0.82 2.10 39.29
N ASN A 61 0.45 2.24 40.56
CA ASN A 61 -0.80 2.86 40.97
C ASN A 61 -0.71 4.37 40.67
N LYS A 62 -1.52 4.87 39.72
CA LYS A 62 -1.81 6.31 39.65
C LYS A 62 -3.31 6.53 39.63
N SER A 63 -3.74 7.18 40.70
CA SER A 63 -5.04 7.74 40.98
C SER A 63 -5.58 8.55 39.80
N VAL A 64 -6.86 8.34 39.51
CA VAL A 64 -7.67 9.11 38.59
C VAL A 64 -7.86 10.53 39.12
N SER A 65 -7.46 11.52 38.34
CA SER A 65 -7.93 12.91 38.49
C SER A 65 -8.54 13.37 37.17
N GLN A 66 -9.82 13.73 37.22
CA GLN A 66 -10.58 14.28 36.10
C GLN A 66 -9.96 15.59 35.60
N GLY A 67 -9.83 15.74 34.28
CA GLY A 67 -9.44 17.00 33.66
C GLY A 67 -9.26 16.88 32.15
N HIS A 68 -10.18 17.53 31.41
CA HIS A 68 -10.06 17.94 30.01
C HIS A 68 -9.69 16.86 28.97
N THR A 69 -10.71 16.32 28.28
CA THR A 69 -10.51 15.56 27.04
C THR A 69 -10.13 16.52 25.91
N CYS A 70 -8.84 16.85 25.80
CA CYS A 70 -8.29 17.23 24.50
C CYS A 70 -8.31 15.97 23.61
N ASN A 71 -9.05 16.03 22.51
CA ASN A 71 -8.97 15.03 21.43
C ASN A 71 -7.54 15.06 20.88
N ALA A 72 -6.64 14.31 21.52
CA ALA A 72 -5.38 13.97 20.93
C ALA A 72 -5.72 13.14 19.68
N LYS A 73 -5.61 13.76 18.50
CA LYS A 73 -5.40 13.00 17.27
C LYS A 73 -4.25 12.07 17.61
N THR A 74 -4.52 10.77 17.70
CA THR A 74 -3.46 9.77 17.79
C THR A 74 -2.59 10.02 16.58
N MET A 75 -1.39 10.58 16.80
CA MET A 75 -0.42 10.70 15.73
C MET A 75 -0.21 9.29 15.20
N PRO A 76 -0.24 9.09 13.87
CA PRO A 76 0.12 7.80 13.32
C PRO A 76 1.50 7.41 13.87
N PRO A 77 1.75 6.12 14.16
CA PRO A 77 3.02 5.68 14.69
C PRO A 77 4.16 6.19 13.80
N ALA A 78 5.27 6.61 14.43
CA ALA A 78 6.44 7.10 13.73
C ALA A 78 6.86 6.08 12.66
N GLN A 79 6.96 6.53 11.41
CA GLN A 79 7.30 5.68 10.27
C GLN A 79 8.81 5.73 10.06
N ASN A 80 9.57 5.30 11.07
CA ASN A 80 11.03 5.32 10.98
C ASN A 80 11.50 4.54 9.75
N VAL A 81 12.38 5.13 8.96
CA VAL A 81 12.86 4.52 7.73
C VAL A 81 14.00 3.58 8.04
N VAL A 82 13.72 2.28 8.02
CA VAL A 82 14.74 1.24 8.21
C VAL A 82 15.15 0.69 6.86
N LEU A 83 16.44 0.83 6.53
CA LEU A 83 17.04 0.18 5.37
C LEU A 83 17.45 -1.24 5.73
N VAL A 84 17.09 -2.20 4.89
CA VAL A 84 17.51 -3.59 5.01
C VAL A 84 18.55 -3.93 3.94
N PRO A 85 19.43 -4.93 4.18
CA PRO A 85 20.30 -5.45 3.13
C PRO A 85 19.51 -5.81 1.87
N SER A 86 20.17 -5.69 0.71
CA SER A 86 19.53 -5.98 -0.57
C SER A 86 19.03 -7.43 -0.61
N ARG A 87 17.74 -7.59 -0.90
CA ARG A 87 17.07 -8.88 -1.17
C ARG A 87 16.59 -8.91 -2.63
N TYR A 88 17.50 -8.55 -3.54
CA TYR A 88 17.19 -8.26 -4.94
C TYR A 88 16.37 -9.36 -5.62
N GLU A 89 16.78 -10.64 -5.52
CA GLU A 89 16.07 -11.75 -6.17
C GLU A 89 14.63 -11.92 -5.64
N GLU A 90 14.43 -11.75 -4.33
CA GLU A 90 13.12 -11.84 -3.72
C GLU A 90 12.21 -10.68 -4.15
N TRP A 91 12.76 -9.47 -4.21
CA TRP A 91 12.02 -8.30 -4.70
C TRP A 91 11.72 -8.38 -6.19
N ALA A 92 12.63 -8.92 -6.99
CA ALA A 92 12.43 -9.14 -8.42
C ALA A 92 11.34 -10.19 -8.68
N GLU A 93 11.28 -11.26 -7.88
CA GLU A 93 10.19 -12.24 -7.95
C GLU A 93 8.84 -11.61 -7.55
N LEU A 94 8.79 -10.88 -6.44
CA LEU A 94 7.59 -10.16 -6.03
C LEU A 94 7.11 -9.18 -7.10
N ALA A 95 8.03 -8.44 -7.71
CA ALA A 95 7.72 -7.53 -8.81
C ALA A 95 7.17 -8.29 -10.02
N ARG A 96 7.82 -9.37 -10.47
CA ARG A 96 7.35 -10.19 -11.60
C ARG A 96 5.96 -10.76 -11.35
N SER A 97 5.73 -11.35 -10.17
CA SER A 97 4.43 -11.92 -9.81
C SER A 97 3.32 -10.86 -9.84
N MET A 98 3.57 -9.66 -9.28
CA MET A 98 2.59 -8.58 -9.29
C MET A 98 2.36 -8.04 -10.71
N ILE A 99 3.42 -7.90 -11.52
CA ILE A 99 3.31 -7.47 -12.92
C ILE A 99 2.41 -8.43 -13.69
N THR A 100 2.64 -9.75 -13.58
CA THR A 100 1.79 -10.75 -14.24
C THR A 100 0.31 -10.61 -13.85
N THR A 101 0.01 -10.36 -12.57
CA THR A 101 -1.38 -10.12 -12.13
C THR A 101 -1.97 -8.84 -12.75
N LEU A 102 -1.17 -7.78 -12.91
CA LEU A 102 -1.63 -6.50 -13.44
C LEU A 102 -1.75 -6.47 -14.96
N GLU A 103 -0.93 -7.25 -15.67
CA GLU A 103 -1.00 -7.41 -17.13
C GLU A 103 -2.37 -7.94 -17.58
N GLU A 104 -2.98 -8.84 -16.80
CA GLU A 104 -4.34 -9.34 -17.08
C GLU A 104 -5.42 -8.24 -16.98
N GLN A 105 -5.20 -7.24 -16.15
CA GLN A 105 -6.15 -6.14 -15.91
C GLN A 105 -5.94 -4.96 -16.87
N ILE A 106 -4.70 -4.77 -17.35
CA ILE A 106 -4.30 -3.62 -18.17
C ILE A 106 -3.37 -4.09 -19.30
N PRO A 107 -3.88 -4.84 -20.28
CA PRO A 107 -3.05 -5.56 -21.27
C PRO A 107 -2.23 -4.64 -22.19
N ASP A 108 -2.65 -3.38 -22.39
CA ASP A 108 -1.96 -2.42 -23.24
C ASP A 108 -0.88 -1.61 -22.48
N ALA A 109 -0.71 -1.83 -21.17
CA ALA A 109 0.28 -1.11 -20.39
C ALA A 109 1.67 -1.73 -20.50
N VAL A 110 2.68 -0.90 -20.24
CA VAL A 110 4.08 -1.35 -20.08
C VAL A 110 4.44 -1.33 -18.61
N PHE A 111 5.12 -2.37 -18.13
CA PHE A 111 5.42 -2.54 -16.72
C PHE A 111 6.94 -2.55 -16.48
N GLU A 112 7.36 -1.89 -15.42
CA GLU A 112 8.77 -1.82 -15.04
C GLU A 112 8.93 -1.92 -13.52
N HIS A 113 9.89 -2.74 -13.07
CA HIS A 113 10.38 -2.70 -11.69
C HIS A 113 11.41 -1.58 -11.57
N ILE A 114 11.13 -0.63 -10.69
CA ILE A 114 11.95 0.58 -10.47
C ILE A 114 12.31 0.73 -8.99
N GLY A 115 12.90 1.88 -8.65
CA GLY A 115 13.28 2.19 -7.27
C GLY A 115 14.48 1.38 -6.80
N SER A 116 14.82 1.53 -5.51
CA SER A 116 16.03 0.89 -4.96
C SER A 116 15.95 -0.63 -4.96
N THR A 117 14.76 -1.22 -4.84
CA THR A 117 14.58 -2.67 -4.81
C THR A 117 14.83 -3.33 -6.16
N SER A 118 14.83 -2.56 -7.25
CA SER A 118 15.19 -3.02 -8.59
C SER A 118 16.70 -3.00 -8.88
N VAL A 119 17.54 -2.55 -7.93
CA VAL A 119 18.99 -2.44 -8.10
C VAL A 119 19.69 -3.52 -7.27
N PRO A 120 20.48 -4.42 -7.89
CA PRO A 120 21.24 -5.43 -7.16
C PRO A 120 22.17 -4.81 -6.12
N GLN A 121 22.35 -5.49 -4.98
CA GLN A 121 23.27 -5.12 -3.91
C GLN A 121 22.99 -3.77 -3.22
N LEU A 122 21.90 -3.07 -3.57
CA LEU A 122 21.53 -1.79 -2.96
C LEU A 122 20.60 -2.01 -1.76
N PRO A 123 21.02 -1.66 -0.52
CA PRO A 123 20.11 -1.65 0.63
C PRO A 123 18.93 -0.72 0.40
N ALA A 124 17.74 -1.15 0.82
CA ALA A 124 16.50 -0.43 0.54
C ALA A 124 15.50 -0.59 1.68
N LYS A 125 14.51 0.30 1.70
CA LYS A 125 13.26 0.04 2.41
C LYS A 125 12.57 -1.15 1.71
N PRO A 126 11.98 -2.11 2.45
CA PRO A 126 11.40 -3.32 1.88
C PRO A 126 10.02 -3.07 1.23
N VAL A 127 9.97 -2.16 0.26
CA VAL A 127 8.78 -1.81 -0.52
C VAL A 127 9.17 -1.80 -2.00
N VAL A 128 8.45 -2.57 -2.80
CA VAL A 128 8.70 -2.73 -4.24
C VAL A 128 8.01 -1.58 -4.98
N ASP A 129 8.78 -0.80 -5.74
CA ASP A 129 8.24 0.25 -6.59
C ASP A 129 8.02 -0.30 -8.01
N LEU A 130 6.76 -0.26 -8.47
CA LEU A 130 6.38 -0.65 -9.83
C LEU A 130 5.97 0.58 -10.63
N MET A 131 6.21 0.55 -11.94
CA MET A 131 5.82 1.59 -12.85
C MET A 131 4.94 1.01 -13.96
N ILE A 132 3.78 1.64 -14.19
CA ILE A 132 2.81 1.29 -15.21
C ILE A 132 2.75 2.45 -16.21
N GLY A 133 3.17 2.17 -17.44
CA GLY A 133 3.28 3.10 -18.54
C GLY A 133 2.07 2.96 -19.43
N VAL A 134 1.28 4.01 -19.54
CA VAL A 134 0.03 4.03 -20.30
C VAL A 134 0.06 5.12 -21.36
N GLU A 135 -0.82 5.02 -22.34
CA GLU A 135 -0.99 6.08 -23.34
C GLU A 135 -1.43 7.42 -22.70
N PRO A 136 -1.08 8.57 -23.31
CA PRO A 136 -1.50 9.88 -22.81
C PRO A 136 -3.00 9.97 -22.52
N GLY A 137 -3.35 10.58 -21.38
CA GLY A 137 -4.74 10.71 -20.93
C GLY A 137 -5.31 9.51 -20.16
N ARG A 138 -4.64 8.35 -20.14
CA ARG A 138 -5.13 7.15 -19.43
C ARG A 138 -4.68 7.01 -17.98
N ILE A 139 -3.79 7.88 -17.49
CA ILE A 139 -3.20 7.76 -16.13
C ILE A 139 -4.28 7.65 -15.05
N LEU A 140 -5.24 8.58 -15.04
CA LEU A 140 -6.26 8.63 -13.99
C LEU A 140 -7.29 7.50 -14.14
N GLU A 141 -7.62 7.12 -15.37
CA GLU A 141 -8.48 5.97 -15.67
C GLU A 141 -7.89 4.69 -15.06
N VAL A 142 -6.62 4.41 -15.35
CA VAL A 142 -5.92 3.22 -14.86
C VAL A 142 -5.72 3.27 -13.34
N ALA A 143 -5.37 4.43 -12.78
CA ALA A 143 -5.28 4.58 -11.33
C ALA A 143 -6.62 4.29 -10.63
N ASN A 144 -7.73 4.76 -11.19
CA ASN A 144 -9.06 4.48 -10.63
C ASN A 144 -9.43 2.99 -10.78
N LEU A 145 -9.09 2.35 -11.90
CA LEU A 145 -9.27 0.91 -12.09
C LEU A 145 -8.50 0.11 -11.03
N LEU A 146 -7.25 0.47 -10.74
CA LEU A 146 -6.48 -0.17 -9.68
C LEU A 146 -7.12 0.03 -8.31
N ALA A 147 -7.69 1.21 -8.05
CA ALA A 147 -8.40 1.48 -6.81
C ALA A 147 -9.66 0.62 -6.64
N THR A 148 -10.38 0.29 -7.72
CA THR A 148 -11.55 -0.60 -7.62
C THR A 148 -11.18 -2.05 -7.30
N VAL A 149 -9.95 -2.46 -7.59
CA VAL A 149 -9.42 -3.81 -7.28
C VAL A 149 -8.57 -3.85 -6.01
N GLY A 150 -8.65 -2.81 -5.16
CA GLY A 150 -8.12 -2.83 -3.81
C GLY A 150 -6.78 -2.10 -3.59
N PHE A 151 -6.26 -1.40 -4.60
CA PHE A 151 -5.13 -0.50 -4.39
C PHE A 151 -5.57 0.80 -3.71
N ASP A 152 -4.73 1.34 -2.84
CA ASP A 152 -4.99 2.57 -2.11
C ASP A 152 -4.41 3.77 -2.88
N LEU A 153 -5.27 4.57 -3.52
CA LEU A 153 -4.86 5.75 -4.30
C LEU A 153 -4.40 6.88 -3.37
N GLU A 154 -3.07 7.01 -3.23
CA GLU A 154 -2.46 7.98 -2.32
C GLU A 154 -2.42 9.40 -2.88
N GLY A 155 -2.23 9.53 -4.20
CA GLY A 155 -2.14 10.85 -4.81
C GLY A 155 -2.09 10.85 -6.33
N LYS A 156 -2.31 12.05 -6.88
CA LYS A 156 -2.41 12.30 -8.31
C LYS A 156 -1.92 13.70 -8.68
N TYR A 157 -1.23 13.77 -9.80
CA TYR A 157 -0.81 14.95 -10.54
C TYR A 157 -1.14 14.76 -12.02
N ALA A 158 -1.00 15.81 -12.83
CA ALA A 158 -1.36 15.79 -14.25
C ALA A 158 -0.72 14.61 -15.03
N HIS A 159 0.55 14.28 -14.74
CA HIS A 159 1.30 13.24 -15.45
C HIS A 159 1.74 12.08 -14.54
N HIS A 160 1.13 11.94 -13.36
CA HIS A 160 1.52 10.90 -12.40
C HIS A 160 0.45 10.61 -11.36
N SER A 161 0.03 9.36 -11.23
CA SER A 161 -0.71 8.86 -10.06
C SER A 161 0.11 7.81 -9.32
N TRP A 162 -0.02 7.71 -8.00
CA TRP A 162 0.59 6.63 -7.24
C TRP A 162 -0.36 6.00 -6.23
N LEU A 163 -0.22 4.69 -6.09
CA LEU A 163 -1.07 3.85 -5.25
C LEU A 163 -0.21 2.92 -4.38
N SER A 164 -0.75 2.56 -3.23
CA SER A 164 -0.19 1.56 -2.33
C SER A 164 -0.93 0.23 -2.44
N SER A 165 -0.22 -0.88 -2.25
CA SER A 165 -0.84 -2.19 -2.06
C SER A 165 -0.10 -3.00 -0.98
N PRO A 166 -0.80 -3.70 -0.08
CA PRO A 166 -2.26 -3.79 0.03
C PRO A 166 -2.94 -2.56 0.66
N SER A 167 -2.19 -1.69 1.34
CA SER A 167 -2.69 -0.43 1.90
C SER A 167 -1.56 0.54 2.18
N ARG A 168 -1.85 1.83 2.36
CA ARG A 168 -0.82 2.82 2.71
C ARG A 168 -0.02 2.48 3.97
N THR A 169 -0.64 1.86 4.98
CA THR A 169 0.02 1.54 6.26
C THR A 169 0.83 0.25 6.23
N ASN A 170 0.49 -0.71 5.36
CA ASN A 170 1.11 -2.04 5.30
C ASN A 170 1.69 -2.34 3.91
N ARG A 171 2.03 -1.31 3.14
CA ARG A 171 2.42 -1.46 1.73
C ARG A 171 3.63 -2.34 1.54
N VAL A 172 3.46 -3.31 0.65
CA VAL A 172 4.53 -4.09 0.02
C VAL A 172 4.89 -3.48 -1.34
N PHE A 173 3.91 -2.87 -2.01
CA PHE A 173 4.07 -2.25 -3.32
C PHE A 173 3.69 -0.77 -3.29
N ILE A 174 4.45 0.04 -4.03
CA ILE A 174 4.01 1.35 -4.51
C ILE A 174 3.96 1.26 -6.03
N VAL A 175 2.79 1.57 -6.60
CA VAL A 175 2.55 1.55 -8.05
C VAL A 175 2.46 2.97 -8.57
N HIS A 176 3.32 3.31 -9.52
CA HIS A 176 3.33 4.60 -10.21
C HIS A 176 2.72 4.46 -11.59
N VAL A 177 1.61 5.14 -11.86
CA VAL A 177 1.00 5.20 -13.19
C VAL A 177 1.46 6.49 -13.89
N LEU A 178 2.10 6.35 -15.05
CA LEU A 178 2.75 7.43 -15.81
C LEU A 178 2.46 7.29 -17.30
N GLU A 179 2.67 8.37 -18.06
CA GLU A 179 2.69 8.28 -19.52
C GLU A 179 3.90 7.44 -19.97
N LYS A 180 3.64 6.42 -20.79
CA LYS A 180 4.67 5.58 -21.39
C LYS A 180 5.65 6.45 -22.19
N SER A 181 6.95 6.23 -22.00
CA SER A 181 8.02 6.99 -22.66
C SER A 181 8.01 8.50 -22.39
N GLY A 182 7.20 9.00 -21.45
CA GLY A 182 7.21 10.39 -21.02
C GLY A 182 8.42 10.72 -20.15
N THR A 183 8.65 12.01 -19.89
CA THR A 183 9.83 12.48 -19.12
C THR A 183 9.96 11.81 -17.76
N ALA A 184 8.86 11.70 -17.01
CA ALA A 184 8.83 11.09 -15.68
C ALA A 184 9.11 9.57 -15.71
N TRP A 185 8.71 8.90 -16.79
CA TRP A 185 8.98 7.48 -17.04
C TRP A 185 10.47 7.28 -17.35
N ASN A 186 10.98 7.98 -18.38
CA ASN A 186 12.36 7.83 -18.83
C ASN A 186 13.35 8.16 -17.72
N ARG A 187 13.10 9.23 -16.95
CA ARG A 187 13.94 9.61 -15.82
C ARG A 187 14.09 8.49 -14.78
N ARG A 188 13.03 7.73 -14.50
CA ARG A 188 13.07 6.62 -13.53
C ARG A 188 13.83 5.41 -14.08
N ILE A 189 13.67 5.11 -15.38
CA ILE A 189 14.41 4.05 -16.07
C ILE A 189 15.89 4.36 -16.10
N VAL A 190 16.25 5.54 -16.59
CA VAL A 190 17.63 6.03 -16.66
C VAL A 190 18.28 5.99 -15.27
N PHE A 191 17.59 6.48 -14.24
CA PHE A 191 18.13 6.47 -12.89
C PHE A 191 18.37 5.04 -12.37
N ARG A 192 17.40 4.12 -12.56
CA ARG A 192 17.57 2.71 -12.19
C ARG A 192 18.78 2.11 -12.90
N ASP A 193 18.86 2.30 -14.20
CA ASP A 193 19.87 1.64 -15.03
C ASP A 193 21.26 2.20 -14.72
N LEU A 194 21.39 3.51 -14.47
CA LEU A 194 22.60 4.12 -13.93
C LEU A 194 23.07 3.41 -12.65
N LEU A 195 22.18 3.24 -11.66
CA LEU A 195 22.57 2.60 -10.40
C LEU A 195 22.93 1.12 -10.55
N ARG A 196 22.41 0.44 -11.57
CA ARG A 196 22.76 -0.96 -11.89
C ARG A 196 24.15 -1.08 -12.52
N THR A 197 24.58 -0.09 -13.30
CA THR A 197 25.84 -0.15 -14.05
C THR A 197 26.98 0.66 -13.46
N ASP A 198 26.70 1.60 -12.55
CA ASP A 198 27.69 2.49 -11.94
C ASP A 198 27.74 2.33 -10.41
N ASP A 199 28.82 1.73 -9.94
CA ASP A 199 29.09 1.49 -8.53
C ASP A 199 29.30 2.79 -7.74
N GLN A 200 29.91 3.82 -8.34
CA GLN A 200 30.13 5.10 -7.69
C GLN A 200 28.80 5.84 -7.50
N ALA A 201 27.96 5.88 -8.54
CA ALA A 201 26.61 6.45 -8.45
C ALA A 201 25.78 5.70 -7.39
N ARG A 202 25.84 4.36 -7.38
CA ARG A 202 25.14 3.52 -6.40
C ARG A 202 25.59 3.80 -4.97
N ASN A 203 26.90 3.91 -4.73
CA ASN A 203 27.45 4.20 -3.41
C ASN A 203 27.10 5.62 -2.93
N LYS A 204 27.18 6.62 -3.81
CA LYS A 204 26.77 8.01 -3.52
C LYS A 204 25.29 8.07 -3.14
N TYR A 205 24.43 7.40 -3.91
CA TYR A 205 23.01 7.32 -3.59
C TYR A 205 22.72 6.58 -2.28
N LEU A 206 23.45 5.49 -1.97
CA LEU A 206 23.32 4.77 -0.71
C LEU A 206 23.69 5.66 0.48
N ALA A 207 24.80 6.40 0.42
CA ALA A 207 25.21 7.30 1.49
C ALA A 207 24.11 8.34 1.79
N THR A 208 23.51 8.94 0.75
CA THR A 208 22.37 9.85 0.91
C THR A 208 21.16 9.18 1.57
N LYS A 209 20.85 7.93 1.21
CA LYS A 209 19.75 7.19 1.83
C LYS A 209 19.99 6.93 3.30
N VAL A 210 21.23 6.62 3.71
CA VAL A 210 21.58 6.42 5.11
C VAL A 210 21.39 7.72 5.88
N SER A 211 21.98 8.82 5.41
CA SER A 211 21.82 10.14 6.06
C SER A 211 20.35 10.59 6.13
N ALA A 212 19.57 10.36 5.07
CA ALA A 212 18.14 10.67 5.06
C ALA A 212 17.35 9.83 6.07
N ALA A 213 17.65 8.53 6.19
CA ALA A 213 16.99 7.66 7.15
C ALA A 213 17.30 8.05 8.60
N GLU A 214 18.49 8.57 8.87
CA GLU A 214 18.89 9.07 10.20
C GLU A 214 18.26 10.43 10.53
N ALA A 215 18.00 11.26 9.51
CA ALA A 215 17.53 12.64 9.69
C ALA A 215 16.01 12.83 9.62
N THR A 216 15.23 11.77 9.35
CA THR A 216 13.78 11.89 9.11
C THR A 216 12.97 10.84 9.88
N ASP A 217 11.82 11.27 10.41
CA ASP A 217 10.92 10.43 11.22
C ASP A 217 9.74 9.86 10.41
N ASN A 218 9.65 10.20 9.11
CA ASN A 218 8.59 9.74 8.22
C ASN A 218 9.06 9.55 6.77
N TRP A 219 8.25 8.83 5.99
CA TRP A 219 8.62 8.40 4.65
C TRP A 219 8.57 9.51 3.59
N ASP A 220 7.76 10.54 3.82
CA ASP A 220 7.61 11.65 2.87
C ASP A 220 8.86 12.53 2.91
N ASP A 221 9.30 12.92 4.11
CA ASP A 221 10.55 13.68 4.32
C ASP A 221 11.77 12.87 3.86
N TYR A 222 11.79 11.56 4.12
CA TYR A 222 12.81 10.67 3.60
C TYR A 222 12.85 10.65 2.07
N THR A 223 11.69 10.64 1.41
CA THR A 223 11.62 10.64 -0.06
C THR A 223 12.11 11.98 -0.62
N GLN A 224 11.67 13.08 -0.02
CA GLN A 224 12.01 14.43 -0.47
C GLN A 224 13.50 14.75 -0.30
N SER A 225 14.10 14.37 0.83
CA SER A 225 15.51 14.66 1.17
C SER A 225 16.53 14.07 0.18
N LYS A 226 16.13 13.06 -0.62
CA LYS A 226 16.99 12.43 -1.63
C LYS A 226 16.91 13.11 -3.00
N THR A 227 15.98 14.04 -3.19
CA THR A 227 15.66 14.61 -4.51
C THR A 227 16.87 15.28 -5.16
N SER A 228 17.63 16.08 -4.40
CA SER A 228 18.81 16.81 -4.91
C SER A 228 19.90 15.87 -5.43
N VAL A 229 20.16 14.75 -4.75
CA VAL A 229 21.16 13.77 -5.19
C VAL A 229 20.70 13.00 -6.41
N VAL A 230 19.40 12.66 -6.49
CA VAL A 230 18.84 12.05 -7.69
C VAL A 230 18.98 13.00 -8.89
N MET A 231 18.68 14.30 -8.71
CA MET A 231 18.87 15.31 -9.76
C MET A 231 20.34 15.40 -10.18
N GLY A 232 21.26 15.56 -9.23
CA GLY A 232 22.69 15.70 -9.54
C GLY A 232 23.28 14.48 -10.26
N LEU A 233 22.88 13.26 -9.88
CA LEU A 233 23.32 12.03 -10.57
C LEU A 233 22.81 11.94 -12.01
N LEU A 234 21.62 12.48 -12.29
CA LEU A 234 21.07 12.52 -13.65
C LEU A 234 21.75 13.59 -14.49
N GLU A 235 22.01 14.77 -13.91
CA GLU A 235 22.74 15.85 -14.57
C GLU A 235 24.16 15.41 -14.97
N GLU A 236 24.85 14.64 -14.13
CA GLU A 236 26.19 14.08 -14.40
C GLU A 236 26.24 13.21 -15.67
N ILE A 237 25.12 12.62 -16.08
CA ILE A 237 25.00 11.79 -17.30
C ILE A 237 24.24 12.49 -18.44
N GLY A 238 23.99 13.80 -18.31
CA GLY A 238 23.37 14.63 -19.35
C GLY A 238 21.87 14.41 -19.53
N GLN A 239 21.14 14.13 -18.46
CA GLN A 239 19.70 13.83 -18.44
C GLN A 239 18.88 14.88 -17.69
#